data_AF-A0AAE1Z649-F1
#
_entry.id   AF-A0AAE1Z649-F1
#
_cell.length_a   1.000
_cell.length_b   1.000
_cell.length_c   1.000
_cell.angle_alpha   90.00
_cell.angle_beta   90.00
_cell.angle_gamma   90.00
#
_symmetry.space_group_name_H-M   'P 1'
#
loop_
_entity.id
_entity.type
_entity.pdbx_description
1 polymer ?
#
loop_
_entity_poly.entity_id
_entity_poly.type
_entity_poly.pdbx_seq_one_letter_code
_entity_poly.pdbx_strand_id
1 'polypeptide(L)'
;MTKPIESSIKETIQKILISSGEPVSTSNLVVDLIYDYIRINANQIRSQLSTNLPELRDLLIVCRNQPFRLIRIIKYYRTMCNSSFIKTIGLTMNSINEQLSSFINEYNESDDDDDDDDNDDDDNNDVNDDDNEDYNLIDTNITLNHSKHFNNLLLSNRNSNWLRLHNLFNQLSIPLPNHINFWQTFNSTLNQIYTKLNKGRLLRLSRIDYKLANESIDEFLSFNRLRQSASFINLTRSRNYHKFLYWFYYCSSSSMNTTSSLSSLSSSSSSPSSSSSHEGLILLAYLLNGDVLDIIDMVLFNRQKLGINLSSPITPIEIKQVLCIFTNVLYPRKTT
;
A
#
# COMPACT_ATOMS: atom_id res chain seq x y z
N MET A 1 -5.71 -24.17 -16.78
CA MET A 1 -5.80 -22.69 -16.94
C MET A 1 -5.10 -21.89 -15.82
N THR A 2 -4.24 -22.49 -14.99
CA THR A 2 -3.53 -21.85 -13.85
C THR A 2 -2.24 -21.12 -14.22
N LYS A 3 -1.51 -21.58 -15.24
CA LYS A 3 -0.27 -20.95 -15.73
C LYS A 3 -0.36 -19.43 -16.03
N PRO A 4 -1.44 -18.87 -16.62
CA PRO A 4 -1.49 -17.44 -16.93
C PRO A 4 -1.53 -16.54 -15.69
N ILE A 5 -2.19 -16.95 -14.60
CA ILE A 5 -2.31 -16.09 -13.40
C ILE A 5 -1.07 -16.15 -12.51
N GLU A 6 -0.41 -17.32 -12.40
CA GLU A 6 0.90 -17.41 -11.74
C GLU A 6 1.90 -16.48 -12.42
N SER A 7 1.93 -16.49 -13.76
CA SER A 7 2.76 -15.55 -14.54
C SER A 7 2.43 -14.10 -14.21
N SER A 8 1.14 -13.71 -14.15
CA SER A 8 0.74 -12.34 -13.80
C SER A 8 1.14 -11.93 -12.37
N ILE A 9 1.15 -12.86 -11.41
CA ILE A 9 1.58 -12.56 -10.04
C ILE A 9 3.10 -12.39 -9.99
N LYS A 10 3.86 -13.27 -10.65
CA LYS A 10 5.32 -13.13 -10.79
C LYS A 10 5.70 -11.84 -11.51
N GLU A 11 4.99 -11.49 -12.57
CA GLU A 11 5.14 -10.21 -13.27
C GLU A 11 4.86 -9.03 -12.33
N THR A 12 3.82 -9.11 -11.49
CA THR A 12 3.53 -8.04 -10.52
C THR A 12 4.63 -7.94 -9.47
N ILE A 13 5.17 -9.05 -8.97
CA ILE A 13 6.33 -9.08 -8.06
C ILE A 13 7.55 -8.43 -8.72
N GLN A 14 7.83 -8.75 -9.98
CA GLN A 14 8.92 -8.15 -10.75
C GLN A 14 8.73 -6.63 -10.87
N LYS A 15 7.52 -6.15 -11.18
CA LYS A 15 7.21 -4.72 -11.20
C LYS A 15 7.41 -4.05 -9.84
N ILE A 16 7.06 -4.72 -8.74
CA ILE A 16 7.30 -4.22 -7.37
C ILE A 16 8.81 -4.10 -7.10
N LEU A 17 9.61 -5.08 -7.50
CA LEU A 17 11.07 -5.04 -7.37
C LEU A 17 11.66 -3.88 -8.18
N ILE A 18 11.32 -3.75 -9.46
CA ILE A 18 11.86 -2.70 -10.33
C ILE A 18 11.44 -1.31 -9.83
N SER A 19 10.19 -1.13 -9.43
CA SER A 19 9.70 0.12 -8.83
C SER A 19 10.25 0.39 -7.43
N SER A 20 10.97 -0.57 -6.84
CA SER A 20 11.72 -0.43 -5.60
C SER A 20 13.21 -0.11 -5.84
N GLY A 21 13.61 0.13 -7.09
CA GLY A 21 14.98 0.47 -7.47
C GLY A 21 15.82 -0.71 -7.95
N GLU A 22 15.25 -1.91 -8.08
CA GLU A 22 15.95 -3.04 -8.70
C GLU A 22 16.11 -2.85 -10.23
N PRO A 23 17.15 -3.44 -10.84
CA PRO A 23 17.30 -3.44 -12.28
C PRO A 23 16.24 -4.31 -12.97
N VAL A 24 15.95 -4.01 -14.24
CA VAL A 24 14.97 -4.78 -15.05
C VAL A 24 15.37 -6.25 -15.18
N SER A 25 16.67 -6.54 -15.21
CA SER A 25 17.28 -7.87 -15.27
C SER A 25 17.31 -8.62 -13.93
N THR A 26 16.39 -8.32 -13.00
CA THR A 26 16.31 -9.02 -11.70
C THR A 26 16.20 -10.54 -11.90
N SER A 27 16.94 -11.31 -11.11
CA SER A 27 16.99 -12.77 -11.21
C SER A 27 15.60 -13.41 -11.06
N ASN A 28 15.23 -14.30 -11.99
CA ASN A 28 14.00 -15.09 -11.89
C ASN A 28 13.89 -15.87 -10.57
N LEU A 29 15.03 -16.31 -10.02
CA LEU A 29 15.07 -17.03 -8.75
C LEU A 29 14.65 -16.13 -7.57
N VAL A 30 14.96 -14.83 -7.60
CA VAL A 30 14.48 -13.87 -6.58
C VAL A 30 12.96 -13.75 -6.66
N VAL A 31 12.41 -13.62 -7.87
CA VAL A 31 10.96 -13.54 -8.11
C VAL A 31 10.27 -14.82 -7.63
N ASP A 32 10.82 -15.99 -7.96
CA ASP A 32 10.26 -17.29 -7.56
C ASP A 32 10.25 -17.48 -6.03
N LEU A 33 11.33 -17.11 -5.34
CA LEU A 33 11.38 -17.19 -3.88
C LEU A 33 10.33 -16.30 -3.19
N ILE A 34 10.16 -15.07 -3.68
CA ILE A 34 9.12 -14.16 -3.18
C ILE A 34 7.74 -14.70 -3.51
N TYR A 35 7.53 -15.19 -4.73
CA TYR A 35 6.26 -15.79 -5.14
C TYR A 35 5.88 -16.96 -4.24
N ASP A 36 6.80 -17.89 -3.97
CA ASP A 36 6.57 -19.03 -3.09
C ASP A 36 6.18 -18.60 -1.68
N TYR A 37 6.85 -17.58 -1.14
CA TYR A 37 6.51 -17.02 0.16
C TYR A 37 5.10 -16.40 0.17
N ILE A 38 4.77 -15.58 -0.82
CA ILE A 38 3.45 -14.94 -0.95
C ILE A 38 2.35 -16.00 -1.12
N ARG A 39 2.62 -17.03 -1.93
CA ARG A 39 1.72 -18.18 -2.14
C ARG A 39 1.43 -18.91 -0.82
N ILE A 40 2.47 -19.19 -0.03
CA ILE A 40 2.32 -19.86 1.27
C ILE A 40 1.53 -18.97 2.25
N ASN A 41 1.82 -17.67 2.32
CA ASN A 41 1.09 -16.74 3.17
C ASN A 41 -0.38 -16.62 2.76
N ALA A 42 -0.66 -16.57 1.46
CA ALA A 42 -2.02 -16.55 0.93
C ALA A 42 -2.78 -17.82 1.34
N ASN A 43 -2.16 -19.00 1.19
CA ASN A 43 -2.73 -20.26 1.65
C ASN A 43 -3.01 -20.28 3.16
N GLN A 44 -2.09 -19.77 3.98
CA GLN A 44 -2.28 -19.69 5.44
C GLN A 44 -3.42 -18.76 5.85
N ILE A 45 -3.62 -17.66 5.13
CA ILE A 45 -4.78 -16.79 5.33
C ILE A 45 -6.03 -17.58 4.94
N ARG A 46 -6.03 -18.19 3.75
CA ARG A 46 -7.17 -18.93 3.20
C ARG A 46 -7.64 -20.07 4.10
N SER A 47 -6.73 -20.82 4.70
CA SER A 47 -7.05 -21.94 5.58
C SER A 47 -7.72 -21.52 6.89
N GLN A 48 -7.62 -20.24 7.26
CA GLN A 48 -8.23 -19.67 8.46
C GLN A 48 -9.52 -18.89 8.17
N LEU A 49 -9.86 -18.68 6.90
CA LEU A 49 -11.13 -18.04 6.52
C LEU A 49 -12.28 -19.05 6.64
N SER A 50 -13.34 -18.65 7.34
CA SER A 50 -14.59 -19.41 7.46
C SER A 50 -15.48 -19.27 6.22
N THR A 51 -15.30 -18.20 5.46
CA THR A 51 -16.09 -17.85 4.29
C THR A 51 -15.32 -18.20 3.02
N ASN A 52 -16.05 -18.30 1.91
CA ASN A 52 -15.39 -18.34 0.62
C ASN A 52 -14.65 -17.02 0.40
N LEU A 53 -15.34 -15.88 0.40
CA LEU A 53 -14.73 -14.58 0.08
C LEU A 53 -14.16 -13.94 1.34
N PRO A 54 -12.91 -13.44 1.33
CA PRO A 54 -12.36 -12.75 2.48
C PRO A 54 -13.17 -11.47 2.77
N GLU A 55 -13.71 -11.35 3.98
CA GLU A 55 -14.32 -10.12 4.49
C GLU A 55 -13.37 -9.41 5.45
N LEU A 56 -13.63 -8.12 5.72
CA LEU A 56 -12.84 -7.33 6.67
C LEU A 56 -12.76 -8.01 8.04
N ARG A 57 -13.90 -8.48 8.56
CA ARG A 57 -13.97 -9.15 9.87
C ARG A 57 -13.10 -10.40 9.90
N ASP A 58 -13.18 -11.24 8.87
CA ASP A 58 -12.40 -12.48 8.78
C ASP A 58 -10.91 -12.18 8.70
N LEU A 59 -10.51 -11.20 7.88
CA LEU A 59 -9.12 -10.77 7.77
C LEU A 59 -8.57 -10.21 9.09
N LEU A 60 -9.38 -9.47 9.86
CA LEU A 60 -8.98 -8.99 11.18
C LEU A 60 -8.77 -10.15 12.17
N ILE A 61 -9.63 -11.16 12.14
CA ILE A 61 -9.50 -12.36 12.97
C ILE A 61 -8.19 -13.10 12.63
N VAL A 62 -7.93 -13.32 11.34
CA VAL A 62 -6.69 -13.97 10.85
C VAL A 62 -5.45 -13.15 11.24
N CYS A 63 -5.52 -11.82 11.14
CA CYS A 63 -4.40 -10.93 11.40
C CYS A 63 -4.27 -10.50 12.87
N ARG A 64 -5.11 -10.99 13.79
CA ARG A 64 -5.19 -10.49 15.18
C ARG A 64 -3.85 -10.50 15.93
N ASN A 65 -2.98 -11.46 15.60
CA ASN A 65 -1.66 -11.63 16.20
C ASN A 65 -0.52 -11.14 15.29
N GLN A 66 -0.84 -10.38 14.25
CA GLN A 66 0.08 -9.95 13.20
C GLN A 66 0.16 -8.42 13.16
N PRO A 67 0.94 -7.80 14.06
CA PRO A 67 0.90 -6.35 14.27
C PRO A 67 1.22 -5.55 13.00
N PHE A 68 2.11 -6.05 12.15
CA PHE A 68 2.46 -5.45 10.86
C PHE A 68 1.25 -5.35 9.91
N ARG A 69 0.46 -6.42 9.80
CA ARG A 69 -0.76 -6.43 8.99
C ARG A 69 -1.85 -5.56 9.60
N LEU A 70 -2.00 -5.55 10.94
CA LEU A 70 -2.96 -4.68 11.62
C LEU A 70 -2.64 -3.19 11.39
N ILE A 71 -1.38 -2.78 11.53
CA ILE A 71 -0.91 -1.43 11.21
C ILE A 71 -1.24 -1.09 9.75
N ARG A 72 -0.99 -2.04 8.83
CA ARG A 72 -1.25 -1.86 7.42
C ARG A 72 -2.75 -1.73 7.10
N ILE A 73 -3.62 -2.50 7.74
CA ILE A 73 -5.08 -2.35 7.61
C ILE A 73 -5.51 -0.95 8.04
N ILE A 74 -5.05 -0.46 9.20
CA ILE A 74 -5.35 0.90 9.64
C ILE A 74 -4.87 1.94 8.61
N LYS A 75 -3.65 1.77 8.09
CA LYS A 75 -3.10 2.67 7.08
C LYS A 75 -3.95 2.69 5.80
N TYR A 76 -4.41 1.53 5.33
CA TYR A 76 -5.30 1.42 4.17
C TYR A 76 -6.57 2.25 4.36
N TYR A 77 -7.30 2.04 5.46
CA TYR A 77 -8.55 2.75 5.72
C TYR A 77 -8.34 4.25 5.94
N ARG A 78 -7.23 4.66 6.57
CA ARG A 78 -6.86 6.08 6.66
C ARG A 78 -6.67 6.72 5.28
N THR A 79 -5.92 6.06 4.40
CA THR A 79 -5.71 6.57 3.03
C THR A 79 -7.03 6.64 2.24
N MET A 80 -7.92 5.67 2.41
CA MET A 80 -9.24 5.71 1.78
C MET A 80 -10.14 6.82 2.36
N CYS A 81 -10.07 7.08 3.66
CA CYS A 81 -10.77 8.19 4.31
C CYS A 81 -10.23 9.55 3.84
N ASN A 82 -8.92 9.68 3.70
CA ASN A 82 -8.31 10.94 3.24
C ASN A 82 -8.60 11.18 1.75
N SER A 83 -8.58 10.14 0.91
CA SER A 83 -8.89 10.30 -0.52
C SER A 83 -10.38 10.59 -0.77
N SER A 84 -11.28 10.02 0.03
CA SER A 84 -12.71 10.41 0.00
C SER A 84 -12.91 11.84 0.51
N PHE A 85 -12.23 12.24 1.59
CA PHE A 85 -12.27 13.62 2.10
C PHE A 85 -11.78 14.64 1.07
N ILE A 86 -10.65 14.40 0.41
CA ILE A 86 -10.12 15.28 -0.65
C ILE A 86 -11.09 15.35 -1.84
N LYS A 87 -11.70 14.22 -2.23
CA LYS A 87 -12.74 14.21 -3.27
C LYS A 87 -13.98 14.99 -2.85
N THR A 88 -14.43 14.87 -1.61
CA THR A 88 -15.56 15.65 -1.08
C THR A 88 -15.23 17.14 -1.11
N ILE A 89 -14.06 17.56 -0.64
CA ILE A 89 -13.65 18.98 -0.71
C ILE A 89 -13.52 19.45 -2.16
N GLY A 90 -12.91 18.68 -3.05
CA GLY A 90 -12.80 19.02 -4.47
C GLY A 90 -14.16 19.15 -5.15
N LEU A 91 -15.13 18.28 -4.84
CA LEU A 91 -16.50 18.38 -5.32
C LEU A 91 -17.24 19.58 -4.72
N THR A 92 -16.98 19.89 -3.45
CA THR A 92 -17.59 21.05 -2.77
C THR A 92 -17.04 22.35 -3.36
N MET A 93 -15.74 22.43 -3.64
CA MET A 93 -15.10 23.57 -4.29
C MET A 93 -15.54 23.73 -5.74
N ASN A 94 -15.69 22.63 -6.49
CA ASN A 94 -16.25 22.70 -7.84
C ASN A 94 -17.73 23.13 -7.82
N SER A 95 -18.52 22.66 -6.86
CA SER A 95 -19.91 23.11 -6.67
C SER A 95 -20.01 24.58 -6.24
N ILE A 96 -19.06 25.06 -5.43
CA ILE A 96 -18.95 26.47 -5.02
C ILE A 96 -18.50 27.33 -6.21
N ASN A 97 -17.57 26.85 -7.04
CA ASN A 97 -17.16 27.53 -8.27
C ASN A 97 -18.27 27.56 -9.33
N GLU A 98 -19.09 26.50 -9.46
CA GLU A 98 -20.28 26.51 -10.31
C GLU A 98 -21.35 27.47 -9.80
N GLN A 99 -21.56 27.54 -8.47
CA GLN A 99 -22.47 28.53 -7.87
C GLN A 99 -21.94 29.96 -8.03
N LEU A 100 -20.65 30.21 -7.81
CA LEU A 100 -20.01 31.52 -8.03
C LEU A 100 -20.05 31.93 -9.50
N SER A 101 -19.83 31.01 -10.44
CA SER A 101 -19.93 31.30 -11.88
C SER A 101 -21.36 31.62 -12.31
N SER A 102 -22.37 31.00 -11.67
CA SER A 102 -23.76 31.36 -11.88
C SER A 102 -24.12 32.73 -11.28
N PHE A 103 -23.50 33.13 -10.17
CA PHE A 103 -23.66 34.45 -9.58
C PHE A 103 -22.94 35.55 -10.38
N ILE A 104 -21.81 35.24 -11.03
CA ILE A 104 -21.04 36.21 -11.84
C ILE A 104 -21.74 36.48 -13.19
N ASN A 105 -22.39 35.47 -13.78
CA ASN A 105 -23.13 35.64 -15.05
C ASN A 105 -24.47 36.39 -14.90
N GLU A 106 -24.94 36.65 -13.67
CA GLU A 106 -26.17 37.41 -13.41
C GLU A 106 -25.89 38.92 -13.22
N TYR A 107 -24.63 39.35 -13.18
CA TYR A 107 -24.23 40.74 -12.96
C TYR A 107 -23.47 41.40 -14.13
N ASN A 108 -23.28 40.70 -15.25
CA ASN A 108 -22.59 41.26 -16.44
C ASN A 108 -23.56 41.63 -17.58
N GLU A 109 -24.66 42.31 -17.26
CA GLU A 109 -25.36 43.21 -18.19
C GLU A 109 -25.38 44.60 -17.55
N SER A 110 -24.29 45.35 -17.69
CA SER A 110 -24.31 46.82 -17.73
C SER A 110 -22.94 47.37 -18.14
N ASP A 111 -22.96 48.08 -19.26
CA ASP A 111 -22.20 49.29 -19.58
C ASP A 111 -20.67 49.18 -19.65
N ASP A 112 -20.20 48.77 -20.84
CA ASP A 112 -18.90 49.15 -21.39
C ASP A 112 -18.95 50.63 -21.81
N ASP A 113 -18.37 51.52 -20.99
CA ASP A 113 -17.88 52.83 -21.44
C ASP A 113 -16.43 52.99 -20.93
N ASP A 114 -15.55 53.12 -21.93
CA ASP A 114 -14.40 54.03 -22.02
C ASP A 114 -13.16 53.89 -21.10
N ASP A 115 -12.04 53.74 -21.83
CA ASP A 115 -10.80 54.52 -21.74
C ASP A 115 -9.64 54.13 -20.81
N ASP A 116 -8.52 53.90 -21.50
CA ASP A 116 -7.20 54.50 -21.32
C ASP A 116 -6.18 53.93 -20.30
N ASP A 117 -5.11 53.44 -20.94
CA ASP A 117 -3.71 53.87 -20.80
C ASP A 117 -2.82 53.42 -19.62
N ASP A 118 -1.72 52.81 -20.08
CA ASP A 118 -0.33 53.15 -19.78
C ASP A 118 0.36 52.67 -18.48
N ASN A 119 1.27 51.74 -18.73
CA ASN A 119 2.73 51.88 -18.54
C ASN A 119 3.38 51.56 -17.19
N ASP A 120 4.51 50.85 -17.36
CA ASP A 120 5.79 50.97 -16.66
C ASP A 120 5.85 50.55 -15.18
N ASP A 121 6.97 50.08 -14.64
CA ASP A 121 8.14 49.33 -15.07
C ASP A 121 8.84 48.98 -13.72
N ASP A 122 10.04 48.41 -13.77
CA ASP A 122 11.06 48.44 -12.72
C ASP A 122 11.07 47.37 -11.60
N ASP A 123 11.75 46.28 -11.94
CA ASP A 123 13.14 45.99 -11.53
C ASP A 123 13.58 45.84 -10.05
N ASN A 124 14.42 44.80 -9.91
CA ASN A 124 15.68 44.66 -9.15
C ASN A 124 15.73 43.80 -7.88
N ASN A 125 16.53 42.72 -8.02
CA ASN A 125 17.74 42.33 -7.24
C ASN A 125 17.57 42.03 -5.74
N ASP A 126 18.36 41.20 -5.06
CA ASP A 126 19.60 40.53 -5.37
C ASP A 126 19.83 39.37 -4.37
N VAL A 127 20.81 38.55 -4.72
CA VAL A 127 21.44 37.42 -4.05
C VAL A 127 21.83 37.66 -2.58
N ASN A 128 21.80 36.61 -1.74
CA ASN A 128 22.91 36.24 -0.85
C ASN A 128 22.78 34.81 -0.30
N ASP A 129 23.86 34.06 -0.53
CA ASP A 129 24.24 32.79 0.09
C ASP A 129 24.44 32.95 1.61
N ASP A 130 24.07 31.94 2.40
CA ASP A 130 24.84 31.60 3.59
C ASP A 130 24.68 30.12 3.97
N ASP A 131 25.84 29.48 4.08
CA ASP A 131 26.04 28.09 4.47
C ASP A 131 25.63 27.87 5.92
N ASN A 132 24.75 26.90 6.17
CA ASN A 132 24.73 26.20 7.45
C ASN A 132 24.35 24.73 7.25
N GLU A 133 25.39 23.90 7.18
CA GLU A 133 25.33 22.49 7.49
C GLU A 133 24.75 22.31 8.91
N ASP A 134 23.49 21.92 8.98
CA ASP A 134 22.96 21.29 10.18
C ASP A 134 22.12 20.08 9.73
N TYR A 135 22.71 18.88 9.86
CA TYR A 135 22.03 17.60 9.69
C TYR A 135 21.01 17.40 10.83
N ASN A 136 19.98 18.25 10.85
CA ASN A 136 18.80 18.00 11.65
C ASN A 136 18.05 16.87 11.00
N LEU A 137 18.21 15.69 11.60
CA LEU A 137 17.22 14.65 11.79
C LEU A 137 15.79 15.17 11.48
N ILE A 138 15.38 15.18 10.21
CA ILE A 138 13.96 15.32 9.86
C ILE A 138 13.34 13.96 10.15
N ASP A 139 13.16 13.76 11.45
CA ASP A 139 12.15 12.94 12.05
C ASP A 139 10.85 13.11 11.26
N THR A 140 10.50 12.10 10.47
CA THR A 140 9.11 11.85 10.11
C THR A 140 8.30 11.33 11.31
N ASN A 141 8.89 11.38 12.51
CA ASN A 141 8.19 11.70 13.74
C ASN A 141 8.04 13.23 13.85
N ILE A 142 7.28 13.85 12.93
CA ILE A 142 6.51 15.01 13.36
C ILE A 142 5.66 14.49 14.51
N THR A 143 6.10 14.82 15.72
CA THR A 143 5.31 14.88 16.93
C THR A 143 3.96 15.45 16.55
N LEU A 144 3.00 14.55 16.36
CA LEU A 144 1.58 14.83 16.22
C LEU A 144 1.06 15.31 17.58
N ASN A 145 1.60 16.44 18.06
CA ASN A 145 1.04 17.21 19.17
C ASN A 145 -0.26 17.94 18.75
N HIS A 146 -0.77 17.71 17.54
CA HIS A 146 -2.16 17.97 17.16
C HIS A 146 -3.10 16.78 17.43
N SER A 147 -2.73 15.88 18.35
CA SER A 147 -3.40 14.61 18.67
C SER A 147 -4.84 14.72 19.20
N LYS A 148 -5.35 15.93 19.52
CA LYS A 148 -6.76 16.12 19.92
C LYS A 148 -7.61 16.71 18.81
N HIS A 149 -7.12 17.73 18.09
CA HIS A 149 -7.89 18.39 17.04
C HIS A 149 -8.01 17.55 15.77
N PHE A 150 -6.97 16.81 15.38
CA PHE A 150 -7.00 15.99 14.17
C PHE A 150 -7.86 14.73 14.33
N ASN A 151 -7.85 14.13 15.52
CA ASN A 151 -8.76 13.04 15.87
C ASN A 151 -10.21 13.55 15.95
N ASN A 152 -10.46 14.72 16.55
CA ASN A 152 -11.80 15.32 16.61
C ASN A 152 -12.34 15.75 15.24
N LEU A 153 -11.49 16.19 14.30
CA LEU A 153 -11.93 16.59 12.96
C LEU A 153 -12.23 15.38 12.05
N LEU A 154 -11.46 14.29 12.17
CA LEU A 154 -11.78 12.99 11.54
C LEU A 154 -13.02 12.32 12.17
N LEU A 155 -13.30 12.57 13.45
CA LEU A 155 -14.54 12.15 14.13
C LEU A 155 -15.76 12.96 13.66
N SER A 156 -15.56 14.21 13.23
CA SER A 156 -16.64 15.09 12.78
C SER A 156 -17.22 14.72 11.41
N ASN A 157 -16.47 13.99 10.58
CA ASN A 157 -16.96 13.52 9.29
C ASN A 157 -17.08 11.99 9.33
N ARG A 158 -18.32 11.51 9.53
CA ARG A 158 -18.68 10.08 9.67
C ARG A 158 -18.38 9.29 8.39
N ASN A 159 -17.12 9.03 8.10
CA ASN A 159 -16.74 8.04 7.11
C ASN A 159 -17.11 6.65 7.67
N SER A 160 -18.24 6.11 7.19
CA SER A 160 -18.86 4.87 7.65
C SER A 160 -17.86 3.70 7.76
N ASN A 161 -16.88 3.64 6.86
CA ASN A 161 -15.87 2.58 6.82
C ASN A 161 -14.84 2.65 7.96
N TRP A 162 -14.41 3.85 8.37
CA TRP A 162 -13.49 4.01 9.51
C TRP A 162 -14.17 3.67 10.83
N LEU A 163 -15.41 4.13 11.01
CA LEU A 163 -16.21 3.79 12.17
C LEU A 163 -16.50 2.27 12.22
N ARG A 164 -16.82 1.65 11.07
CA ARG A 164 -16.98 0.20 10.96
C ARG A 164 -15.70 -0.54 11.35
N LEU A 165 -14.53 -0.08 10.89
CA LEU A 165 -13.25 -0.67 11.28
C LEU A 165 -13.02 -0.56 12.79
N HIS A 166 -13.19 0.64 13.36
CA HIS A 166 -12.99 0.87 14.79
C HIS A 166 -13.92 0.01 15.65
N ASN A 167 -15.19 -0.09 15.26
CA ASN A 167 -16.17 -0.96 15.93
C ASN A 167 -15.75 -2.42 15.86
N LEU A 168 -15.23 -2.90 14.72
CA LEU A 168 -14.72 -4.27 14.59
C LEU A 168 -13.49 -4.53 15.46
N PHE A 169 -12.54 -3.59 15.55
CA PHE A 169 -11.39 -3.72 16.46
C PHE A 169 -11.87 -3.88 17.92
N ASN A 170 -12.82 -3.05 18.36
CA ASN A 170 -13.40 -3.14 19.70
C ASN A 170 -14.14 -4.47 19.92
N GLN A 171 -15.01 -4.87 18.99
CA GLN A 171 -15.78 -6.11 19.07
C GLN A 171 -14.88 -7.36 19.13
N LEU A 172 -13.78 -7.35 18.37
CA LEU A 172 -12.83 -8.46 18.32
C LEU A 172 -11.75 -8.37 19.40
N SER A 173 -11.78 -7.35 20.26
CA SER A 173 -10.75 -7.08 21.29
C SER A 173 -9.34 -7.01 20.71
N ILE A 174 -9.20 -6.45 19.50
CA ILE A 174 -7.90 -6.25 18.84
C ILE A 174 -7.33 -4.90 19.31
N PRO A 175 -6.09 -4.84 19.81
CA PRO A 175 -5.47 -3.58 20.21
C PRO A 175 -5.29 -2.68 18.98
N LEU A 176 -5.67 -1.41 19.09
CA LEU A 176 -5.47 -0.46 18.00
C LEU A 176 -3.99 -0.07 17.88
N PRO A 177 -3.39 -0.14 16.68
CA PRO A 177 -2.04 0.36 16.39
C PRO A 177 -1.68 1.78 16.87
N ASN A 178 -2.65 2.65 17.14
CA ASN A 178 -2.40 4.01 17.63
C ASN A 178 -2.31 4.10 19.15
N HIS A 179 -2.60 3.02 19.86
CA HIS A 179 -2.55 2.99 21.31
C HIS A 179 -1.10 2.88 21.77
N ILE A 180 -0.70 3.65 22.79
CA ILE A 180 0.68 3.71 23.31
C ILE A 180 1.20 2.30 23.68
N ASN A 181 0.30 1.45 24.18
CA ASN A 181 0.64 0.09 24.61
C ASN A 181 0.48 -0.97 23.51
N PHE A 182 0.25 -0.59 22.24
CA PHE A 182 0.04 -1.55 21.15
C PHE A 182 1.19 -2.56 21.06
N TRP A 183 2.44 -2.11 21.07
CA TRP A 183 3.58 -3.03 20.99
C TRP A 183 3.80 -3.85 22.26
N GLN A 184 3.26 -3.42 23.41
CA GLN A 184 3.34 -4.18 24.66
C GLN A 184 2.46 -5.43 24.63
N THR A 185 1.45 -5.48 23.76
CA THR A 185 0.59 -6.67 23.60
C THR A 185 1.22 -7.74 22.70
N PHE A 186 2.38 -7.48 22.09
CA PHE A 186 3.08 -8.40 21.19
C PHE A 186 4.51 -8.68 21.67
N ASN A 187 5.14 -9.70 21.08
CA ASN A 187 6.54 -10.02 21.36
C ASN A 187 7.44 -8.81 21.06
N SER A 188 8.32 -8.43 22.00
CA SER A 188 9.23 -7.27 21.86
C SER A 188 10.13 -7.35 20.62
N THR A 189 10.46 -8.57 20.17
CA THR A 189 11.21 -8.82 18.93
C THR A 189 10.48 -8.27 17.70
N LEU A 190 9.14 -8.27 17.69
CA LEU A 190 8.35 -7.74 16.58
C LEU A 190 8.51 -6.22 16.46
N ASN A 191 8.58 -5.48 17.57
CA ASN A 191 8.86 -4.05 17.53
C ASN A 191 10.28 -3.76 17.00
N GLN A 192 11.26 -4.57 17.36
CA GLN A 192 12.62 -4.45 16.81
C GLN A 192 12.66 -4.74 15.30
N ILE A 193 11.88 -5.71 14.82
CA ILE A 193 11.75 -5.96 13.37
C ILE A 193 11.07 -4.78 12.69
N TYR A 194 10.05 -4.19 13.31
CA TYR A 194 9.34 -3.02 12.78
C TYR A 194 10.26 -1.82 12.59
N THR A 195 11.13 -1.53 13.56
CA THR A 195 12.10 -0.44 13.41
C THR A 195 13.12 -0.72 12.30
N LYS A 196 13.56 -1.97 12.13
CA LYS A 196 14.44 -2.38 11.01
C LYS A 196 13.75 -2.22 9.66
N LEU A 197 12.49 -2.64 9.53
CA LEU A 197 11.71 -2.43 8.31
C LEU A 197 11.52 -0.95 7.98
N ASN A 198 11.28 -0.10 8.99
CA ASN A 198 11.18 1.33 8.76
C ASN A 198 12.48 1.93 8.23
N LYS A 199 13.64 1.53 8.77
CA LYS A 199 14.94 1.93 8.22
C LYS A 199 15.11 1.42 6.79
N GLY A 200 14.79 0.15 6.54
CA GLY A 200 14.80 -0.45 5.21
C GLY A 200 13.94 0.29 4.18
N ARG A 201 12.75 0.72 4.60
CA ARG A 201 11.84 1.53 3.78
C ARG A 201 12.46 2.87 3.40
N LEU A 202 13.13 3.55 4.33
CA LEU A 202 13.81 4.81 4.04
C LEU A 202 14.92 4.58 3.00
N LEU A 203 15.74 3.53 3.17
CA LEU A 203 16.76 3.16 2.19
C LEU A 203 16.16 2.88 0.80
N ARG A 204 15.01 2.20 0.74
CA ARG A 204 14.31 1.95 -0.53
C ARG A 204 13.87 3.24 -1.20
N LEU A 205 13.32 4.19 -0.44
CA LEU A 205 12.91 5.49 -0.97
C LEU A 205 14.13 6.28 -1.48
N SER A 206 15.18 6.39 -0.68
CA SER A 206 16.43 7.05 -1.11
C SER A 206 17.04 6.39 -2.35
N ARG A 207 16.96 5.06 -2.46
CA ARG A 207 17.43 4.32 -3.65
C ARG A 207 16.60 4.66 -4.89
N ILE A 208 15.29 4.82 -4.75
CA ILE A 208 14.41 5.27 -5.85
C ILE A 208 14.77 6.70 -6.25
N ASP A 209 14.91 7.60 -5.27
CA ASP A 209 15.22 9.01 -5.53
C ASP A 209 16.57 9.15 -6.26
N TYR A 210 17.61 8.43 -5.80
CA TYR A 210 18.91 8.40 -6.47
C TYR A 210 18.84 7.87 -7.90
N LYS A 211 18.03 6.83 -8.13
CA LYS A 211 17.83 6.28 -9.48
C LYS A 211 17.21 7.32 -10.41
N LEU A 212 16.22 8.07 -9.91
CA LEU A 212 15.47 9.05 -10.72
C LEU A 212 16.17 10.40 -10.87
N ALA A 213 17.14 10.73 -10.01
CA ALA A 213 17.76 12.06 -9.96
C ALA A 213 18.39 12.51 -11.29
N ASN A 214 18.83 11.56 -12.13
CA ASN A 214 19.51 11.84 -13.40
C ASN A 214 18.81 11.19 -14.61
N GLU A 215 17.58 10.71 -14.45
CA GLU A 215 16.80 10.14 -15.56
C GLU A 215 16.12 11.24 -16.38
N SER A 216 15.92 10.98 -17.68
CA SER A 216 15.15 11.88 -18.54
C SER A 216 13.68 11.97 -18.09
N ILE A 217 12.97 13.03 -18.50
CA ILE A 217 11.53 13.20 -18.17
C ILE A 217 10.70 11.99 -18.64
N ASP A 218 11.02 11.44 -19.82
CA ASP A 218 10.32 10.27 -20.36
C ASP A 218 10.56 9.02 -19.51
N GLU A 219 11.80 8.78 -19.08
CA GLU A 219 12.16 7.69 -18.18
C GLU A 219 11.47 7.85 -16.82
N PHE A 220 11.47 9.06 -16.25
CA PHE A 220 10.77 9.37 -15.00
C PHE A 220 9.26 9.09 -15.10
N LEU A 221 8.61 9.53 -16.18
CA LEU A 221 7.18 9.25 -16.41
C LEU A 221 6.92 7.76 -16.60
N SER A 222 7.79 7.05 -17.33
CA SER A 222 7.69 5.61 -17.52
C SER A 222 7.81 4.85 -16.20
N PHE A 223 8.74 5.26 -15.32
CA PHE A 223 8.93 4.68 -14.01
C PHE A 223 7.74 4.93 -13.09
N ASN A 224 7.15 6.12 -13.12
CA ASN A 224 5.96 6.42 -12.33
C ASN A 224 4.74 5.60 -12.79
N ARG A 225 4.54 5.41 -14.10
CA ARG A 225 3.50 4.51 -14.63
C ARG A 225 3.74 3.07 -14.17
N LEU A 226 4.99 2.60 -14.23
CA LEU A 226 5.37 1.29 -13.71
C LEU A 226 5.00 1.16 -12.22
N ARG A 227 5.39 2.14 -11.38
CA ARG A 227 5.12 2.14 -9.93
C ARG A 227 3.63 2.12 -9.61
N GLN A 228 2.80 2.83 -10.37
CA GLN A 228 1.33 2.79 -10.22
C GLN A 228 0.76 1.41 -10.61
N SER A 229 1.37 0.74 -11.58
CA SER A 229 0.97 -0.60 -12.01
C SER A 229 1.53 -1.73 -11.12
N ALA A 230 2.59 -1.46 -10.35
CA ALA A 230 3.30 -2.39 -9.47
C ALA A 230 2.55 -2.66 -8.16
N SER A 231 1.37 -3.29 -8.28
CA SER A 231 0.56 -3.62 -7.11
C SER A 231 -0.37 -4.80 -7.37
N PHE A 232 -0.49 -5.70 -6.41
CA PHE A 232 -1.50 -6.76 -6.45
C PHE A 232 -2.94 -6.21 -6.46
N ILE A 233 -3.18 -4.97 -6.03
CA ILE A 233 -4.52 -4.33 -6.14
C ILE A 233 -4.96 -4.27 -7.61
N ASN A 234 -4.04 -4.17 -8.56
CA ASN A 234 -4.40 -4.18 -9.98
C ASN A 234 -4.95 -5.55 -10.43
N LEU A 235 -4.60 -6.64 -9.73
CA LEU A 235 -5.15 -7.97 -9.98
C LEU A 235 -6.57 -8.14 -9.45
N THR A 236 -7.01 -7.30 -8.51
CA THR A 236 -8.39 -7.29 -8.02
C THR A 236 -9.33 -6.49 -8.92
N ARG A 237 -8.85 -5.82 -9.98
CA ARG A 237 -9.71 -5.08 -10.92
C ARG A 237 -10.37 -6.03 -11.94
N SER A 238 -11.55 -5.62 -12.44
CA SER A 238 -12.52 -6.41 -13.23
C SER A 238 -11.95 -7.58 -14.04
N ARG A 239 -11.09 -7.32 -15.04
CA ARG A 239 -10.59 -8.35 -15.98
C ARG A 239 -9.76 -9.46 -15.32
N ASN A 240 -9.15 -9.21 -14.16
CA ASN A 240 -8.29 -10.16 -13.45
C ASN A 240 -8.90 -10.65 -12.13
N TYR A 241 -9.99 -10.04 -11.67
CA TYR A 241 -10.63 -10.36 -10.38
C TYR A 241 -10.86 -11.86 -10.19
N HIS A 242 -11.57 -12.50 -11.11
CA HIS A 242 -11.86 -13.94 -11.01
C HIS A 242 -10.60 -14.81 -11.07
N LYS A 243 -9.57 -14.39 -11.82
CA LYS A 243 -8.31 -15.13 -11.91
C LYS A 243 -7.54 -15.04 -10.60
N PHE A 244 -7.45 -13.85 -10.01
CA PHE A 244 -6.78 -13.63 -8.73
C PHE A 244 -7.50 -14.36 -7.59
N LEU A 245 -8.83 -14.28 -7.58
CA LEU A 245 -9.66 -15.01 -6.64
C LEU A 245 -9.46 -16.53 -6.77
N TYR A 246 -9.48 -17.05 -8.00
CA TYR A 246 -9.19 -18.46 -8.27
C TYR A 246 -7.79 -18.86 -7.80
N TRP A 247 -6.76 -18.07 -8.12
CA TRP A 247 -5.41 -18.31 -7.61
C TRP A 247 -5.39 -18.36 -6.08
N PHE A 248 -6.05 -17.42 -5.40
CA PHE A 248 -6.09 -17.40 -3.94
C PHE A 248 -6.67 -18.69 -3.34
N TYR A 249 -7.74 -19.24 -3.92
CA TYR A 249 -8.33 -20.50 -3.46
C TYR A 249 -7.48 -21.74 -3.73
N TYR A 250 -6.80 -21.79 -4.88
CA TYR A 250 -6.16 -23.01 -5.37
C TYR A 250 -4.63 -22.94 -5.36
N CYS A 251 -4.04 -21.90 -4.77
CA CYS A 251 -2.59 -21.72 -4.69
C CYS A 251 -1.86 -22.85 -3.95
N SER A 252 -2.57 -23.64 -3.15
CA SER A 252 -2.08 -24.78 -2.36
C SER A 252 -2.00 -26.08 -3.17
N SER A 253 -2.80 -26.22 -4.24
CA SER A 253 -3.02 -27.47 -4.98
C SER A 253 -1.93 -27.75 -6.03
N SER A 254 -0.67 -27.64 -5.64
CA SER A 254 0.48 -27.98 -6.51
C SER A 254 1.08 -29.35 -6.15
N SER A 255 0.20 -30.34 -5.94
CA SER A 255 0.52 -31.76 -6.09
C SER A 255 -0.48 -32.42 -7.04
N MET A 256 0.04 -32.75 -8.22
CA MET A 256 -0.40 -33.74 -9.21
C MET A 256 -1.73 -33.61 -9.96
N ASN A 257 -1.59 -33.67 -11.30
CA ASN A 257 -2.44 -34.32 -12.30
C ASN A 257 -3.82 -34.76 -11.82
N THR A 258 -4.86 -34.03 -12.21
CA THR A 258 -6.17 -34.63 -12.50
C THR A 258 -6.94 -33.70 -13.43
N THR A 259 -7.02 -34.11 -14.70
CA THR A 259 -8.15 -33.81 -15.56
C THR A 259 -9.38 -34.47 -14.96
N SER A 260 -10.08 -33.77 -14.06
CA SER A 260 -11.37 -34.22 -13.52
C SER A 260 -12.33 -33.05 -13.35
N SER A 261 -13.38 -33.05 -14.17
CA SER A 261 -14.69 -32.40 -13.98
C SER A 261 -14.73 -30.90 -13.64
N LEU A 262 -14.81 -30.09 -14.71
CA LEU A 262 -15.63 -28.88 -14.72
C LEU A 262 -17.10 -29.27 -14.52
N SER A 263 -17.63 -29.11 -13.31
CA SER A 263 -19.07 -28.90 -13.07
C SER A 263 -19.31 -28.59 -11.60
N SER A 264 -20.24 -27.67 -11.33
CA SER A 264 -20.71 -27.19 -10.01
C SER A 264 -19.92 -26.07 -9.30
N LEU A 265 -19.70 -24.95 -9.98
CA LEU A 265 -19.93 -23.64 -9.33
C LEU A 265 -21.24 -23.04 -9.88
N SER A 266 -22.35 -23.73 -9.62
CA SER A 266 -23.70 -23.21 -9.86
C SER A 266 -24.22 -22.60 -8.56
N SER A 267 -24.09 -21.26 -8.49
CA SER A 267 -25.10 -20.32 -7.99
C SER A 267 -26.05 -20.80 -6.88
N SER A 268 -25.65 -20.62 -5.62
CA SER A 268 -26.59 -20.24 -4.57
C SER A 268 -26.65 -18.71 -4.53
N SER A 269 -27.67 -18.18 -5.18
CA SER A 269 -28.04 -16.77 -5.19
C SER A 269 -28.46 -16.31 -3.79
N SER A 270 -27.48 -15.89 -3.00
CA SER A 270 -27.69 -14.84 -2.02
C SER A 270 -26.97 -13.62 -2.61
N SER A 271 -27.73 -12.67 -3.12
CA SER A 271 -27.20 -11.42 -3.67
C SER A 271 -26.35 -10.75 -2.60
N PRO A 272 -25.00 -10.79 -2.70
CA PRO A 272 -24.18 -10.02 -1.79
C PRO A 272 -24.36 -8.57 -2.23
N SER A 273 -24.65 -7.66 -1.30
CA SER A 273 -24.50 -6.24 -1.54
C SER A 273 -23.13 -6.01 -2.20
N SER A 274 -23.15 -5.63 -3.47
CA SER A 274 -22.08 -5.80 -4.46
C SER A 274 -20.78 -5.03 -4.17
N SER A 275 -20.74 -4.26 -3.09
CA SER A 275 -19.59 -3.47 -2.64
C SER A 275 -18.72 -4.16 -1.59
N SER A 276 -19.29 -5.06 -0.77
CA SER A 276 -18.60 -5.60 0.43
C SER A 276 -17.64 -6.75 0.12
N SER A 277 -18.02 -7.64 -0.80
CA SER A 277 -17.22 -8.81 -1.21
C SER A 277 -15.94 -8.44 -1.96
N HIS A 278 -15.94 -7.27 -2.62
CA HIS A 278 -14.78 -6.77 -3.33
C HIS A 278 -13.73 -6.17 -2.39
N GLU A 279 -14.18 -5.58 -1.29
CA GLU A 279 -13.34 -4.83 -0.36
C GLU A 279 -12.31 -5.71 0.35
N GLY A 280 -12.73 -6.88 0.85
CA GLY A 280 -11.80 -7.76 1.54
C GLY A 280 -10.76 -8.40 0.60
N LEU A 281 -11.10 -8.66 -0.67
CA LEU A 281 -10.11 -9.11 -1.65
C LEU A 281 -9.10 -8.00 -2.01
N ILE A 282 -9.56 -6.75 -2.14
CA ILE A 282 -8.67 -5.59 -2.30
C ILE A 282 -7.74 -5.45 -1.09
N LEU A 283 -8.27 -5.58 0.12
CA LEU A 283 -7.48 -5.49 1.35
C LEU A 283 -6.46 -6.62 1.43
N LEU A 284 -6.84 -7.85 1.08
CA LEU A 284 -5.91 -8.98 0.99
C LEU A 284 -4.77 -8.67 -0.01
N ALA A 285 -5.10 -8.19 -1.20
CA ALA A 285 -4.09 -7.82 -2.19
C ALA A 285 -3.16 -6.72 -1.67
N TYR A 286 -3.69 -5.72 -0.95
CA TYR A 286 -2.89 -4.69 -0.28
C TYR A 286 -1.96 -5.26 0.80
N LEU A 287 -2.44 -6.24 1.58
CA LEU A 287 -1.64 -6.92 2.60
C LEU A 287 -0.48 -7.71 1.97
N LEU A 288 -0.76 -8.52 0.95
CA LEU A 288 0.25 -9.30 0.23
C LEU A 288 1.27 -8.40 -0.48
N ASN A 289 0.83 -7.26 -1.02
CA ASN A 289 1.73 -6.27 -1.61
C ASN A 289 2.69 -5.72 -0.56
N GLY A 290 2.16 -5.44 0.64
CA GLY A 290 2.98 -5.01 1.77
C GLY A 290 3.98 -6.06 2.23
N ASP A 291 3.62 -7.35 2.21
CA ASP A 291 4.54 -8.43 2.55
C ASP A 291 5.73 -8.52 1.57
N VAL A 292 5.52 -8.24 0.27
CA VAL A 292 6.63 -8.13 -0.70
C VAL A 292 7.53 -6.94 -0.35
N LEU A 293 6.95 -5.79 -0.04
CA LEU A 293 7.72 -4.60 0.33
C LEU A 293 8.52 -4.79 1.61
N ASP A 294 7.95 -5.46 2.62
CA ASP A 294 8.65 -5.76 3.87
C ASP A 294 9.90 -6.64 3.61
N ILE A 295 9.82 -7.59 2.66
CA ILE A 295 10.99 -8.41 2.28
C ILE A 295 12.09 -7.51 1.70
N ILE A 296 11.74 -6.64 0.76
CA ILE A 296 12.69 -5.72 0.12
C ILE A 296 13.30 -4.79 1.17
N ASP A 297 12.48 -4.19 2.02
CA ASP A 297 12.91 -3.28 3.08
C ASP A 297 13.88 -3.98 4.05
N MET A 298 13.59 -5.21 4.46
CA MET A 298 14.50 -5.98 5.32
C MET A 298 15.81 -6.34 4.62
N VAL A 299 15.77 -6.70 3.33
CA VAL A 299 17.00 -6.95 2.54
C VAL A 299 17.89 -5.71 2.52
N LEU A 300 17.32 -4.53 2.20
CA LEU A 300 18.07 -3.29 2.14
C LEU A 300 18.65 -2.89 3.51
N PHE A 301 17.89 -3.09 4.58
CA PHE A 301 18.39 -2.88 5.94
C PHE A 301 19.60 -3.80 6.24
N ASN A 302 19.51 -5.09 5.91
CA ASN A 302 20.60 -6.04 6.13
C ASN A 302 21.83 -5.68 5.28
N ARG A 303 21.64 -5.24 4.02
CA ARG A 303 22.74 -4.80 3.15
C ARG A 303 23.47 -3.60 3.71
N GLN A 304 22.74 -2.57 4.16
CA GLN A 304 23.35 -1.41 4.82
C GLN A 304 24.18 -1.84 6.03
N LYS A 305 23.62 -2.74 6.87
CA LYS A 305 24.31 -3.24 8.06
C LYS A 305 25.59 -4.04 7.72
N LEU A 306 25.59 -4.75 6.59
CA LEU A 306 26.72 -5.58 6.14
C LEU A 306 27.69 -4.82 5.23
N GLY A 307 27.47 -3.53 4.97
CA GLY A 307 28.31 -2.75 4.05
C GLY A 307 28.19 -3.17 2.57
N ILE A 308 27.10 -3.83 2.20
CA ILE A 308 26.85 -4.24 0.81
C ILE A 308 26.27 -3.04 0.06
N ASN A 309 26.82 -2.73 -1.12
CA ASN A 309 26.34 -1.64 -1.98
C ASN A 309 24.83 -1.78 -2.27
N LEU A 310 24.04 -0.78 -1.88
CA LEU A 310 22.59 -0.76 -2.02
C LEU A 310 22.09 -0.66 -3.45
N SER A 311 22.93 -0.21 -4.39
CA SER A 311 22.60 -0.08 -5.81
C SER A 311 22.82 -1.37 -6.60
N SER A 312 23.55 -2.34 -6.05
CA SER A 312 23.74 -3.63 -6.71
C SER A 312 22.50 -4.53 -6.57
N PRO A 313 22.27 -5.49 -7.49
CA PRO A 313 21.06 -6.28 -7.51
C PRO A 313 20.86 -7.11 -6.23
N ILE A 314 19.61 -7.35 -5.84
CA ILE A 314 19.25 -8.28 -4.77
C ILE A 314 19.52 -9.72 -5.22
N THR A 315 20.14 -10.50 -4.35
CA THR A 315 20.51 -11.89 -4.60
C THR A 315 19.51 -12.87 -3.97
N PRO A 316 19.41 -14.10 -4.50
CA PRO A 316 18.58 -15.15 -3.91
C PRO A 316 18.94 -15.51 -2.45
N ILE A 317 20.21 -15.37 -2.06
CA ILE A 317 20.68 -15.70 -0.71
C ILE A 317 20.12 -14.70 0.30
N GLU A 318 20.14 -13.40 -0.04
CA GLU A 318 19.59 -12.34 0.82
C GLU A 318 18.08 -12.53 1.03
N ILE A 319 17.35 -12.89 -0.04
CA ILE A 319 15.93 -13.23 0.06
C ILE A 319 15.72 -14.42 1.00
N LYS A 320 16.45 -15.54 0.82
CA LYS A 320 16.32 -16.72 1.69
C LYS A 320 16.57 -16.39 3.17
N GLN A 321 17.58 -15.57 3.47
CA GLN A 321 17.87 -15.13 4.84
C GLN A 321 16.72 -14.34 5.45
N VAL A 322 16.16 -13.38 4.71
CA VAL A 322 15.00 -12.59 5.15
C VAL A 322 13.76 -13.47 5.33
N LEU A 323 13.49 -14.36 4.37
CA LEU A 323 12.35 -15.28 4.43
C LEU A 323 12.43 -16.18 5.67
N CYS A 324 13.63 -16.65 6.05
CA CYS A 324 13.83 -17.42 7.29
C CYS A 324 13.41 -16.63 8.54
N ILE A 325 13.80 -15.35 8.63
CA ILE A 325 13.36 -14.47 9.73
C ILE A 325 11.85 -14.32 9.71
N PHE A 326 11.27 -14.12 8.53
CA PHE A 326 9.84 -13.84 8.38
C PHE A 326 8.99 -15.06 8.75
N THR A 327 9.38 -16.26 8.33
CA THR A 327 8.66 -17.51 8.63
C THR A 327 8.79 -17.96 10.08
N ASN A 328 9.84 -17.52 10.79
CA ASN A 328 10.09 -17.93 12.16
C ASN A 328 9.63 -16.89 13.18
N VAL A 329 9.63 -15.61 12.82
CA VAL A 329 9.35 -14.51 13.76
C VAL A 329 8.07 -13.75 13.41
N LEU A 330 7.91 -13.30 12.16
CA LEU A 330 6.78 -12.45 11.76
C LEU A 330 5.47 -13.22 11.60
N TYR A 331 5.54 -14.35 10.89
CA TYR A 331 4.41 -15.23 10.63
C TYR A 331 4.81 -16.67 10.94
N PRO A 332 5.03 -16.99 12.24
CA PRO A 332 5.42 -18.33 12.66
C PRO A 332 4.40 -19.33 12.14
N ARG A 333 4.89 -20.29 11.36
CA ARG A 333 4.07 -21.38 10.85
C ARG A 333 3.69 -22.26 12.03
N LYS A 334 2.38 -22.45 12.28
CA LYS A 334 1.94 -23.50 13.21
C LYS A 334 2.39 -24.83 12.61
N THR A 335 3.31 -25.52 13.27
CA THR A 335 3.59 -26.93 12.98
C THR A 335 2.32 -27.70 13.28
N THR A 336 1.66 -28.19 12.23
CA THR A 336 0.55 -29.14 12.33
C THR A 336 1.06 -30.50 12.74
#